data_AF-A0AAV0WR74-F1
#
_entry.id   AF-A0AAV0WR74-F1
#
_cell.length_a   1.000
_cell.length_b   1.000
_cell.length_c   1.000
_cell.angle_alpha   90.00
_cell.angle_beta   90.00
_cell.angle_gamma   90.00
#
_symmetry.space_group_name_H-M   'P 1'
#
loop_
_entity.id
_entity.type
_entity.pdbx_description
1 polymer ?
#
loop_
_entity_poly.entity_id
_entity_poly.type
_entity_poly.pdbx_seq_one_letter_code
_entity_poly.pdbx_strand_id
1 'polypeptide(L)'
;MLIAINEDETLPNLKRSSFRKILKDLHFVYAKKSRNSALIEREDIIIWRGKYLDQIRKYRSQNRPIYYLDETWVNAGETHSKAWHDSTVNSPREAFLTGLTMGQKEPSGKGKSLIVLHIGSTDGFVPGGLLCFESKTNSSEYHDEMNGSTFFEWFAKMLPLLKENAVIVMDNSAYHSVTKDRIPVMSWKKQEIINWLESKG
;
A
#
# COMPACT_ATOMS: atom_id res chain seq x y z
N MET A 1 -8.12 11.46 23.91
CA MET A 1 -7.29 12.49 24.54
C MET A 1 -8.08 13.34 25.53
N LEU A 2 -9.05 14.16 25.11
CA LEU A 2 -9.88 14.93 26.06
C LEU A 2 -10.68 14.03 27.03
N ILE A 3 -11.26 12.94 26.52
CA ILE A 3 -11.98 11.96 27.34
C ILE A 3 -11.04 11.38 28.42
N ALA A 4 -9.90 10.81 28.01
CA ALA A 4 -8.89 10.28 28.92
C ALA A 4 -8.38 11.31 29.97
N ILE A 5 -8.24 12.59 29.61
CA ILE A 5 -7.85 13.65 30.56
C ILE A 5 -8.96 13.92 31.58
N ASN A 6 -10.22 13.89 31.15
CA ASN A 6 -11.36 14.13 32.02
C ASN A 6 -11.73 12.89 32.86
N GLU A 7 -11.19 11.72 32.53
CA GLU A 7 -11.29 10.48 33.32
C GLU A 7 -10.19 10.39 34.40
N ASP A 8 -9.13 11.19 34.30
CA ASP A 8 -8.07 11.27 35.30
C ASP A 8 -8.47 12.20 36.45
N GLU A 9 -8.69 11.64 37.64
CA GLU A 9 -9.12 12.38 38.82
C GLU A 9 -8.07 13.40 39.32
N THR A 10 -6.82 13.29 38.89
CA THR A 10 -5.74 14.22 39.27
C THR A 10 -5.74 15.50 38.42
N LEU A 11 -6.50 15.52 37.32
CA LEU A 11 -6.58 16.64 36.39
C LEU A 11 -7.96 17.30 36.44
N PRO A 12 -8.04 18.64 36.24
CA PRO A 12 -9.32 19.31 36.18
C PRO A 12 -10.09 18.88 34.92
N ASN A 13 -11.42 18.76 35.04
CA ASN A 13 -12.26 18.49 33.89
C ASN A 13 -12.27 19.70 32.93
N LEU A 14 -11.85 19.49 31.69
CA LEU A 14 -11.70 20.54 30.70
C LEU A 14 -12.81 20.49 29.64
N LYS A 15 -13.31 21.68 29.27
CA LYS A 15 -14.09 21.85 28.04
C LYS A 15 -13.16 21.78 26.82
N ARG A 16 -13.66 21.26 25.70
CA ARG A 16 -12.92 21.12 24.44
C ARG A 16 -12.24 22.43 23.98
N SER A 17 -12.91 23.56 24.15
CA SER A 17 -12.38 24.88 23.77
C SER A 17 -11.20 25.31 24.65
N SER A 18 -11.28 25.11 25.96
CA SER A 18 -10.20 25.38 26.90
C SER A 18 -9.01 24.47 26.66
N PHE A 19 -9.26 23.17 26.46
CA PHE A 19 -8.21 22.21 26.13
C PHE A 19 -7.45 22.58 24.86
N ARG A 20 -8.16 23.04 23.82
CA ARG A 20 -7.53 23.52 22.58
C ARG A 20 -6.64 24.76 22.79
N LYS A 21 -7.00 25.66 23.71
CA LYS A 21 -6.16 26.82 24.05
C LYS A 21 -4.89 26.38 24.75
N ILE A 22 -5.03 25.52 25.77
CA ILE A 22 -3.90 24.94 26.51
C ILE A 22 -2.92 24.24 25.56
N LEU A 23 -3.41 23.41 24.63
CA LEU A 23 -2.55 22.76 23.64
C LEU A 23 -1.76 23.77 22.79
N LYS A 24 -2.37 24.88 22.38
CA LYS A 24 -1.66 25.93 21.62
C LYS A 24 -0.64 26.67 22.48
N ASP A 25 -0.96 26.93 23.74
CA ASP A 25 -0.05 27.59 24.68
C ASP A 25 1.16 26.70 25.00
N LEU A 26 0.97 25.37 24.99
CA LEU A 26 2.02 24.36 25.07
C LEU A 26 2.72 24.10 23.72
N HIS A 27 2.51 24.96 22.72
CA HIS A 27 3.11 24.85 21.39
C HIS A 27 2.77 23.56 20.61
N PHE A 28 1.63 22.93 20.90
CA PHE A 28 1.10 21.87 20.03
C PHE A 28 0.35 22.48 18.83
N VAL A 29 0.63 21.93 17.65
CA VAL A 29 -0.02 22.30 16.39
C VAL A 29 -0.82 21.12 15.85
N TYR A 30 -2.06 21.39 15.42
CA TYR A 30 -2.87 20.40 14.72
C TYR A 30 -2.55 20.42 13.23
N ALA A 31 -1.71 19.50 12.77
CA ALA A 31 -1.20 19.49 11.40
C ALA A 31 -1.50 18.16 10.70
N LYS A 32 -1.46 18.18 9.36
CA LYS A 32 -1.54 16.96 8.55
C LYS A 32 -0.21 16.21 8.70
N LYS A 33 -0.30 14.91 8.95
CA LYS A 33 0.84 14.01 8.83
C LYS A 33 1.25 13.98 7.36
N SER A 34 2.36 14.60 7.01
CA SER A 34 2.89 14.60 5.65
C SER A 34 4.22 13.88 5.62
N ARG A 35 4.34 12.89 4.73
CA ARG A 35 5.63 12.39 4.29
C ARG A 35 6.14 13.38 3.24
N ASN A 36 7.35 13.92 3.41
CA ASN A 36 8.02 14.65 2.34
C ASN A 36 8.39 13.66 1.24
N SER A 37 7.45 13.37 0.35
CA SER A 37 7.66 12.58 -0.86
C SER A 37 8.00 13.52 -2.01
N ALA A 38 9.14 14.21 -1.91
CA ALA A 38 9.66 14.92 -3.07
C ALA A 38 9.83 13.87 -4.18
N LEU A 39 9.11 14.05 -5.29
CA LEU A 39 9.23 13.18 -6.45
C LEU A 39 10.59 13.45 -7.08
N ILE A 40 11.59 12.68 -6.66
CA ILE A 40 12.87 12.62 -7.37
C ILE A 40 12.60 11.74 -8.58
N GLU A 41 12.17 12.35 -9.68
CA GLU A 41 11.97 11.63 -10.94
C GLU A 41 13.32 11.37 -11.60
N ARG A 42 13.63 10.09 -11.80
CA ARG A 42 14.75 9.68 -12.64
C ARG A 42 14.37 9.81 -14.12
N GLU A 43 15.35 10.10 -14.97
CA GLU A 43 15.14 10.32 -16.41
C GLU A 43 14.51 9.09 -17.11
N ASP A 44 14.91 7.89 -16.71
CA ASP A 44 14.34 6.64 -17.22
C ASP A 44 12.84 6.50 -16.88
N ILE A 45 12.43 6.90 -15.68
CA ILE A 45 11.02 6.91 -15.26
C ILE A 45 10.21 7.89 -16.10
N ILE A 46 10.75 9.07 -16.41
CA ILE A 46 10.08 10.06 -17.27
C ILE A 46 9.83 9.45 -18.67
N ILE A 47 10.85 8.81 -19.24
CA ILE A 47 10.74 8.14 -20.55
C ILE A 47 9.69 7.02 -20.51
N TRP A 48 9.68 6.18 -19.46
CA TRP A 48 8.70 5.10 -19.32
C TRP A 48 7.27 5.64 -19.20
N ARG A 49 7.06 6.72 -18.44
CA ARG A 49 5.75 7.38 -18.34
C ARG A 49 5.31 7.95 -19.69
N GLY A 50 6.21 8.56 -20.45
CA GLY A 50 5.93 9.03 -21.82
C GLY A 50 5.45 7.90 -22.73
N LYS A 51 6.21 6.79 -22.78
CA LYS A 51 5.85 5.59 -23.56
C LYS A 51 4.51 5.01 -23.15
N TYR A 52 4.25 4.91 -21.86
CA TYR A 52 2.96 4.46 -21.33
C TYR A 52 1.80 5.34 -21.83
N LEU A 53 1.93 6.66 -21.70
CA LEU A 53 0.89 7.60 -22.13
C LEU A 53 0.62 7.51 -23.64
N ASP A 54 1.66 7.36 -24.46
CA ASP A 54 1.51 7.22 -25.91
C ASP A 54 0.81 5.92 -26.29
N GLN A 55 1.11 4.81 -25.61
CA GLN A 55 0.41 3.54 -25.81
C GLN A 55 -1.06 3.65 -25.42
N ILE A 56 -1.36 4.23 -24.26
CA ILE A 56 -2.75 4.43 -23.81
C ILE A 56 -3.53 5.31 -24.80
N ARG A 57 -2.93 6.40 -25.31
CA ARG A 57 -3.55 7.23 -26.37
C ARG A 57 -3.85 6.43 -27.63
N LYS A 58 -2.90 5.60 -28.08
CA LYS A 58 -3.08 4.72 -29.24
C LYS A 58 -4.22 3.72 -29.04
N TYR A 59 -4.30 3.08 -27.87
CA TYR A 59 -5.38 2.13 -27.60
C TYR A 59 -6.76 2.81 -27.54
N ARG A 60 -6.82 4.02 -26.98
CA ARG A 60 -8.04 4.84 -27.00
C ARG A 60 -8.44 5.25 -28.42
N SER A 61 -7.49 5.64 -29.29
CA SER A 61 -7.80 5.99 -30.68
C SER A 61 -8.28 4.77 -31.51
N GLN A 62 -7.90 3.57 -31.10
CA GLN A 62 -8.39 2.30 -31.65
C GLN A 62 -9.72 1.85 -31.04
N ASN A 63 -10.32 2.65 -30.15
CA ASN A 63 -11.53 2.34 -29.40
C ASN A 63 -11.46 0.99 -28.65
N ARG A 64 -10.26 0.62 -28.17
CA ARG A 64 -10.07 -0.61 -27.41
C ARG A 64 -10.55 -0.43 -25.96
N PRO A 65 -11.30 -1.39 -25.39
CA PRO A 65 -11.62 -1.38 -23.98
C PRO A 65 -10.34 -1.43 -23.14
N ILE A 66 -10.21 -0.55 -22.14
CA ILE A 66 -9.05 -0.53 -21.24
C ILE A 66 -9.52 -0.82 -19.82
N TYR A 67 -8.98 -1.89 -19.24
CA TYR A 67 -9.21 -2.28 -17.87
C TYR A 67 -7.97 -2.00 -17.03
N TYR A 68 -8.19 -1.49 -15.82
CA TYR A 68 -7.17 -1.25 -14.83
C TYR A 68 -7.45 -2.17 -13.65
N LEU A 69 -6.41 -2.80 -13.15
CA LEU A 69 -6.44 -3.58 -11.91
C LEU A 69 -5.35 -3.08 -10.98
N ASP A 70 -5.62 -3.18 -9.68
CA ASP A 70 -4.67 -2.84 -8.63
C ASP A 70 -5.06 -3.53 -7.32
N GLU A 71 -4.07 -3.71 -6.47
CA GLU A 71 -4.20 -4.22 -5.11
C GLU A 71 -4.12 -3.08 -4.10
N THR A 72 -5.00 -3.11 -3.10
CA THR A 72 -4.90 -2.21 -1.95
C THR A 72 -5.03 -2.98 -0.65
N TRP A 73 -4.37 -2.45 0.38
CA TRP A 73 -4.31 -3.04 1.71
C TRP A 73 -5.01 -2.10 2.68
N VAL A 74 -6.00 -2.62 3.40
CA VAL A 74 -6.71 -1.88 4.45
C VAL A 74 -6.26 -2.43 5.80
N ASN A 75 -5.47 -1.66 6.53
CA ASN A 75 -4.88 -2.11 7.80
C ASN A 75 -5.81 -1.80 8.98
N ALA A 76 -5.93 -2.75 9.92
CA ALA A 76 -6.57 -2.46 11.20
C ALA A 76 -5.73 -1.43 12.00
N GLY A 77 -6.32 -0.26 12.27
CA GLY A 77 -5.65 0.81 13.03
C GLY A 77 -5.20 2.02 12.21
N GLU A 78 -5.78 2.27 11.03
CA GLU A 78 -5.62 3.54 10.32
C GLU A 78 -5.82 4.73 11.27
N THR A 79 -4.78 5.55 11.42
CA THR A 79 -4.84 6.74 12.26
C THR A 79 -5.32 7.94 11.46
N HIS A 80 -5.96 8.90 12.13
CA HIS A 80 -6.38 10.13 11.48
C HIS A 80 -5.19 10.83 10.79
N SER A 81 -5.42 11.30 9.56
CA SER A 81 -4.41 12.01 8.74
C SER A 81 -3.91 13.32 9.35
N LYS A 82 -4.54 13.79 10.43
CA LYS A 82 -4.14 14.95 11.22
C LYS A 82 -3.97 14.54 12.68
N ALA A 83 -2.86 14.96 13.27
CA ALA A 83 -2.59 14.77 14.68
C ALA A 83 -2.11 16.09 15.31
N TRP A 84 -2.17 16.16 16.64
CA TRP A 84 -1.50 17.21 17.39
C TRP A 84 -0.03 16.85 17.51
N HIS A 85 0.83 17.73 17.02
CA HIS A 85 2.28 17.59 17.03
C HIS A 85 2.87 18.66 17.94
N ASP A 86 3.79 18.27 18.81
CA ASP A 86 4.59 19.18 19.60
C ASP A 86 5.64 19.85 18.69
N SER A 87 5.62 21.18 18.56
CA SER A 87 6.58 21.89 17.72
C SER A 87 7.89 22.23 18.43
N THR A 88 8.04 21.88 19.71
CA THR A 88 9.26 22.18 20.48
C THR A 88 10.33 21.10 20.34
N VAL A 89 9.96 19.91 19.86
CA VAL A 89 10.85 18.76 19.69
C VAL A 89 11.14 18.54 18.20
N ASN A 90 12.40 18.72 17.80
CA ASN A 90 12.78 18.69 16.38
C ASN A 90 13.31 17.31 15.93
N SER A 91 13.60 16.41 16.86
CA SER A 91 14.09 15.07 16.51
C SER A 91 13.70 13.99 17.54
N PRO A 92 13.64 12.69 17.12
CA PRO A 92 13.41 11.58 18.03
C PRO A 92 14.47 11.46 19.14
N ARG A 93 15.71 11.85 18.83
CA ARG A 93 16.84 11.83 19.77
C ARG A 93 16.67 12.89 20.86
N GLU A 94 16.26 14.10 20.48
CA GLU A 94 15.97 15.18 21.41
C GLU A 94 14.81 14.80 22.33
N ALA A 95 13.71 14.28 21.77
CA ALA A 95 12.57 13.76 22.54
C ALA A 95 13.01 12.76 23.62
N PHE A 96 13.84 11.80 23.23
CA PHE A 96 14.35 10.77 24.14
C PHE A 96 15.23 11.35 25.25
N LEU A 97 16.12 12.28 24.92
CA LEU A 97 17.02 12.92 25.90
C LEU A 97 16.29 13.83 26.89
N THR A 98 15.18 14.45 26.47
CA THR A 98 14.37 15.33 27.32
C THR A 98 13.20 14.62 28.00
N GLY A 99 13.04 13.31 27.80
CA GLY A 99 11.93 12.53 28.36
C GLY A 99 10.57 12.84 27.72
N LEU A 100 10.55 13.48 26.55
CA LEU A 100 9.35 13.81 25.79
C LEU A 100 9.02 12.73 24.75
N THR A 101 7.77 12.68 24.31
CA THR A 101 7.33 11.78 23.22
C THR A 101 7.05 12.60 21.97
N MET A 102 7.36 12.10 20.78
CA MET A 102 6.94 12.75 19.52
C MET A 102 5.46 12.52 19.16
N GLY A 103 4.63 12.09 20.12
CA GLY A 103 3.23 11.76 19.92
C GLY A 103 2.99 10.30 19.52
N GLN A 104 1.79 10.01 19.00
CA GLN A 104 1.41 8.65 18.61
C GLN A 104 2.41 8.10 17.58
N LYS A 105 3.03 6.95 17.89
CA LYS A 105 3.75 6.17 16.89
C LYS A 105 2.80 5.89 15.73
N GLU A 106 3.29 6.06 14.50
CA GLU A 106 2.59 5.52 13.34
C GLU A 106 2.26 4.05 13.63
N PRO A 107 1.04 3.59 13.32
CA PRO A 107 0.72 2.17 13.46
C PRO A 107 1.80 1.40 12.72
N SER A 108 2.34 0.36 13.36
CA SER A 108 3.55 -0.34 12.90
C SER A 108 3.37 -1.08 11.57
N GLY A 109 2.21 -0.94 10.92
CA GLY A 109 1.70 -1.82 9.87
C GLY A 109 1.37 -3.22 10.37
N LYS A 110 1.86 -3.63 11.55
CA LYS A 110 1.70 -5.00 12.06
C LYS A 110 0.30 -5.17 12.64
N GLY A 111 -0.53 -5.93 11.93
CA GLY A 111 -1.89 -6.27 12.32
C GLY A 111 -2.59 -7.06 11.23
N LYS A 112 -3.85 -7.42 11.49
CA LYS A 112 -4.75 -7.96 10.46
C LYS A 112 -4.99 -6.87 9.42
N SER A 113 -4.87 -7.22 8.15
CA SER A 113 -5.07 -6.34 7.01
C SER A 113 -6.04 -7.00 6.05
N LEU A 114 -6.91 -6.22 5.43
CA LEU A 114 -7.75 -6.70 4.35
C LEU A 114 -7.04 -6.44 3.02
N ILE A 115 -6.85 -7.50 2.25
CA ILE A 115 -6.33 -7.44 0.89
C ILE A 115 -7.53 -7.28 -0.03
N VAL A 116 -7.50 -6.26 -0.88
CA VAL A 116 -8.54 -5.99 -1.86
C VAL A 116 -7.90 -5.87 -3.24
N LEU A 117 -8.33 -6.72 -4.16
CA LEU A 117 -7.97 -6.67 -5.57
C LEU A 117 -9.25 -6.54 -6.39
N HIS A 118 -9.25 -5.62 -7.36
CA HIS A 118 -10.34 -5.48 -8.29
C HIS A 118 -9.87 -5.01 -9.67
N ILE A 119 -10.61 -5.38 -10.71
CA ILE A 119 -10.47 -4.88 -12.07
C ILE A 119 -11.69 -4.04 -12.51
N GLY A 120 -11.44 -2.92 -13.20
CA GLY A 120 -12.49 -2.01 -13.68
C GLY A 120 -12.09 -1.25 -14.94
N SER A 121 -13.08 -0.65 -15.60
CA SER A 121 -12.92 0.16 -16.82
C SER A 121 -13.74 1.45 -16.74
N THR A 122 -13.87 2.17 -17.85
CA THR A 122 -14.78 3.32 -17.95
C THR A 122 -16.25 2.96 -17.73
N ASP A 123 -16.63 1.68 -17.90
CA ASP A 123 -17.99 1.19 -17.64
C ASP A 123 -18.21 0.81 -16.16
N GLY A 124 -17.18 0.98 -15.32
CA GLY A 124 -17.18 0.59 -13.92
C GLY A 124 -16.45 -0.72 -13.66
N PHE A 125 -16.66 -1.26 -12.45
CA PHE A 125 -16.06 -2.50 -11.99
C PHE A 125 -16.68 -3.72 -12.67
N VAL A 126 -15.84 -4.71 -12.99
CA VAL A 126 -16.32 -5.97 -13.60
C VAL A 126 -17.10 -6.77 -12.56
N PRO A 127 -18.37 -7.14 -12.81
CA PRO A 127 -19.14 -7.95 -11.89
C PRO A 127 -18.43 -9.28 -11.59
N GLY A 128 -18.29 -9.62 -10.31
CA GLY A 128 -17.55 -10.80 -9.85
C GLY A 128 -16.03 -10.64 -9.83
N GLY A 129 -15.50 -9.44 -10.12
CA GLY A 129 -14.07 -9.17 -10.14
C GLY A 129 -13.41 -8.81 -8.82
N LEU A 130 -14.18 -8.66 -7.75
CA LEU A 130 -13.66 -8.41 -6.41
C LEU A 130 -13.03 -9.67 -5.83
N LEU A 131 -11.74 -9.60 -5.50
CA LEU A 131 -11.08 -10.52 -4.60
C LEU A 131 -10.76 -9.79 -3.30
N CYS A 132 -11.29 -10.28 -2.19
CA CYS A 132 -11.18 -9.64 -0.89
C CYS A 132 -10.99 -10.69 0.21
N PHE A 133 -9.89 -10.63 0.95
CA PHE A 133 -9.59 -11.58 2.02
C PHE A 133 -8.70 -10.97 3.12
N GLU A 134 -8.84 -11.49 4.34
CA GLU A 134 -8.08 -11.04 5.50
C GLU A 134 -6.71 -11.70 5.57
N SER A 135 -5.70 -10.94 5.99
CA SER A 135 -4.36 -11.45 6.21
C SER A 135 -4.24 -12.29 7.47
N LYS A 136 -3.51 -13.41 7.38
CA LYS A 136 -3.25 -14.32 8.48
C LYS A 136 -2.22 -13.69 9.40
N THR A 137 -2.58 -13.64 10.68
CA THR A 137 -1.89 -12.93 11.76
C THR A 137 -0.45 -13.37 12.08
N ASN A 138 0.11 -14.39 11.40
CA ASN A 138 1.35 -15.06 11.83
C ASN A 138 2.50 -15.09 10.79
N SER A 139 2.35 -14.55 9.57
CA SER A 139 3.51 -14.36 8.69
C SER A 139 3.96 -12.90 8.76
N SER A 140 5.25 -12.69 9.06
CA SER A 140 5.89 -11.37 8.97
C SER A 140 6.09 -10.90 7.52
N GLU A 141 5.65 -11.70 6.54
CA GLU A 141 5.84 -11.47 5.12
C GLU A 141 4.48 -11.24 4.44
N TYR A 142 4.20 -9.97 4.18
CA TYR A 142 3.06 -9.49 3.38
C TYR A 142 2.95 -10.18 2.01
N HIS A 143 4.04 -10.75 1.50
CA HIS A 143 4.14 -11.40 0.20
C HIS A 143 3.67 -12.86 0.18
N ASP A 144 3.36 -13.46 1.33
CA ASP A 144 2.93 -14.86 1.37
C ASP A 144 1.49 -15.08 0.88
N GLU A 145 0.66 -14.03 0.95
CA GLU A 145 -0.78 -14.20 0.81
C GLU A 145 -1.34 -13.72 -0.53
N MET A 146 -0.94 -12.52 -0.96
CA MET A 146 -1.11 -12.09 -2.35
C MET A 146 0.10 -12.55 -3.15
N ASN A 147 0.07 -13.80 -3.57
CA ASN A 147 1.13 -14.44 -4.34
C ASN A 147 0.71 -14.70 -5.79
N GLY A 148 1.66 -15.14 -6.61
CA GLY A 148 1.43 -15.32 -8.03
C GLY A 148 0.41 -16.40 -8.39
N SER A 149 0.18 -17.42 -7.54
CA SER A 149 -0.87 -18.41 -7.80
C SER A 149 -2.25 -17.83 -7.56
N THR A 150 -2.43 -17.11 -6.44
CA THR A 150 -3.68 -16.43 -6.10
C THR A 150 -4.04 -15.41 -7.17
N PHE A 151 -3.07 -14.58 -7.60
CA PHE A 151 -3.27 -13.65 -8.71
C PHE A 151 -3.64 -14.39 -10.00
N PHE A 152 -2.88 -15.43 -10.38
CA PHE A 152 -3.13 -16.18 -11.62
C PHE A 152 -4.53 -16.81 -11.64
N GLU A 153 -4.97 -17.46 -10.57
CA GLU A 153 -6.29 -18.08 -10.48
C GLU A 153 -7.42 -17.05 -10.58
N TRP A 154 -7.27 -15.90 -9.92
CA TRP A 154 -8.22 -14.81 -10.05
C TRP A 154 -8.21 -14.23 -11.46
N PHE A 155 -7.02 -13.95 -12.01
CA PHE A 155 -6.86 -13.34 -13.32
C PHE A 155 -7.43 -14.21 -14.43
N ALA A 156 -7.21 -15.53 -14.37
CA ALA A 156 -7.77 -16.50 -15.31
C ALA A 156 -9.31 -16.52 -15.29
N LYS A 157 -9.94 -16.30 -14.12
CA LYS A 157 -11.40 -16.15 -14.01
C LYS A 157 -11.89 -14.82 -14.57
N MET A 158 -11.06 -13.78 -14.57
CA MET A 158 -11.41 -12.45 -15.08
C MET A 158 -11.38 -12.37 -16.59
N LEU A 159 -10.40 -13.01 -17.25
CA LEU A 159 -10.21 -12.90 -18.70
C LEU A 159 -11.50 -13.16 -19.53
N PRO A 160 -12.33 -14.18 -19.24
CA PRO A 160 -13.57 -14.42 -19.98
C PRO A 160 -14.67 -13.36 -19.77
N LEU A 161 -14.56 -12.55 -18.72
CA LEU A 161 -15.53 -11.49 -18.39
C LEU A 161 -15.20 -10.16 -19.06
N LEU A 162 -14.00 -10.05 -19.66
CA LEU A 162 -13.55 -8.83 -20.31
C LEU A 162 -14.05 -8.78 -21.76
N LYS A 163 -14.28 -7.56 -22.26
CA LYS A 163 -14.61 -7.33 -23.66
C LYS A 163 -13.49 -7.82 -24.57
N GLU A 164 -13.84 -8.24 -25.78
CA GLU A 164 -12.85 -8.64 -26.79
C GLU A 164 -11.88 -7.51 -27.11
N ASN A 165 -10.65 -7.88 -27.49
CA ASN A 165 -9.56 -6.95 -27.82
C ASN A 165 -9.22 -5.95 -26.69
N ALA A 166 -9.58 -6.26 -25.45
CA ALA A 166 -9.25 -5.44 -24.29
C ALA A 166 -7.75 -5.25 -24.10
N VAL A 167 -7.40 -4.14 -23.45
CA VAL A 167 -6.08 -3.85 -22.89
C VAL A 167 -6.21 -3.92 -21.38
N ILE A 168 -5.29 -4.63 -20.74
CA ILE A 168 -5.21 -4.73 -19.28
C ILE A 168 -4.00 -3.93 -18.83
N VAL A 169 -4.20 -3.03 -17.88
CA VAL A 169 -3.18 -2.20 -17.27
C VAL A 169 -3.04 -2.61 -15.81
N MET A 170 -1.82 -2.94 -15.42
CA MET A 170 -1.44 -3.33 -14.06
C MET A 170 -0.04 -2.81 -13.76
N ASP A 171 0.33 -2.76 -12.48
CA ASP A 171 1.67 -2.38 -12.07
C ASP A 171 2.69 -3.49 -12.38
N ASN A 172 3.98 -3.18 -12.21
CA ASN A 172 5.07 -4.12 -12.47
C ASN A 172 5.49 -4.86 -11.19
N SER A 173 4.53 -5.52 -10.54
CA SER A 173 4.81 -6.39 -9.41
C SER A 173 5.37 -7.74 -9.85
N ALA A 174 6.32 -8.29 -9.09
CA ALA A 174 6.98 -9.56 -9.40
C ALA A 174 5.99 -10.74 -9.49
N TYR A 175 4.92 -10.72 -8.69
CA TYR A 175 3.91 -11.79 -8.68
C TYR A 175 2.91 -11.69 -9.85
N HIS A 176 2.86 -10.58 -10.60
CA HIS A 176 2.09 -10.50 -11.85
C HIS A 176 2.76 -11.26 -13.01
N SER A 177 4.07 -11.52 -12.90
CA SER A 177 4.89 -12.09 -13.97
C SER A 177 5.56 -13.41 -13.55
N VAL A 178 4.77 -14.37 -13.04
CA VAL A 178 5.31 -15.69 -12.68
C VAL A 178 5.60 -16.52 -13.94
N THR A 179 6.87 -16.85 -14.13
CA THR A 179 7.29 -17.77 -15.19
C THR A 179 6.86 -19.19 -14.89
N LYS A 180 6.14 -19.83 -15.83
CA LYS A 180 5.75 -21.26 -15.76
C LYS A 180 6.95 -22.18 -15.57
N ASP A 181 8.04 -21.90 -16.27
CA ASP A 181 9.32 -22.58 -16.13
C ASP A 181 10.35 -21.57 -15.61
N ARG A 182 10.59 -21.59 -14.30
CA ARG A 182 11.60 -20.71 -13.71
C ARG A 182 12.99 -21.21 -14.11
N ILE A 183 13.76 -20.36 -14.78
CA ILE A 183 15.17 -20.63 -15.07
C ILE A 183 15.94 -20.55 -13.74
N PRO A 184 16.88 -21.48 -13.48
CA PRO A 184 17.65 -21.45 -12.24
C PRO A 184 18.41 -20.13 -12.11
N VAL A 185 18.42 -19.58 -10.90
CA VAL A 185 19.19 -18.38 -10.56
C VAL A 185 20.32 -18.75 -9.59
N MET A 186 21.30 -17.87 -9.42
CA MET A 186 22.51 -18.17 -8.61
C MET A 186 22.22 -18.53 -7.14
N SER A 187 21.04 -18.21 -6.63
CA SER A 187 20.61 -18.59 -5.27
C SER A 187 20.02 -19.99 -5.15
N TRP A 188 19.78 -20.71 -6.25
CA TRP A 188 19.27 -22.09 -6.22
C TRP A 188 20.34 -23.05 -5.67
N LYS A 189 19.90 -24.13 -5.02
CA LYS A 189 20.83 -25.17 -4.60
C LYS A 189 21.38 -25.88 -5.82
N LYS A 190 22.67 -26.25 -5.80
CA LYS A 190 23.34 -26.98 -6.89
C LYS A 190 22.51 -28.16 -7.42
N GLN A 191 21.92 -28.95 -6.52
CA GLN A 191 21.10 -30.10 -6.91
C GLN A 191 19.81 -29.69 -7.65
N GLU A 192 19.18 -28.58 -7.28
CA GLU A 192 17.98 -28.07 -7.96
C GLU A 192 18.32 -27.58 -9.37
N ILE A 193 19.49 -26.97 -9.56
CA ILE A 193 20.00 -26.58 -10.88
C ILE A 193 20.24 -27.82 -11.75
N ILE A 194 20.89 -28.86 -11.21
CA ILE A 194 21.12 -30.13 -11.92
C ILE A 194 19.80 -30.78 -12.33
N ASN A 195 18.86 -30.93 -11.39
CA ASN A 195 17.55 -31.52 -11.66
C ASN A 195 16.78 -30.71 -12.74
N TRP A 196 16.89 -29.38 -12.72
CA TRP A 196 16.28 -28.54 -13.75
C TRP A 196 16.90 -28.79 -15.12
N LEU A 197 18.24 -28.86 -15.21
CA LEU A 197 18.93 -29.15 -16.47
C LEU A 197 18.52 -30.53 -17.03
N GLU A 198 18.53 -31.56 -16.19
CA GLU A 198 18.10 -32.92 -16.57
C GLU A 198 16.62 -32.96 -17.03
N SER A 199 15.75 -32.14 -16.43
CA SER A 199 14.35 -32.05 -16.84
C SER A 199 14.13 -31.39 -18.21
N LYS A 200 15.14 -30.70 -18.75
CA LYS A 200 15.08 -29.98 -20.04
C LYS A 200 15.84 -30.67 -21.17
N GLY A 201 16.68 -31.67 -20.89
CA GLY A 201 17.38 -32.50 -21.88
C GLY A 201 18.88 -32.61 -21.64
#